data_AF-X1SF32-F1
#
_entry.id   AF-X1SF32-F1
#
_cell.length_a   1.000
_cell.length_b   1.000
_cell.length_c   1.000
_cell.angle_alpha   90.00
_cell.angle_beta   90.00
_cell.angle_gamma   90.00
#
_symmetry.space_group_name_H-M   'P 1'
#
loop_
_entity.id
_entity.type
_entity.pdbx_description
1 polymer ?
#
loop_
_entity_poly.entity_id
_entity_poly.type
_entity_poly.pdbx_seq_one_letter_code
_entity_poly.pdbx_strand_id
1 'polypeptide(L)'
;MRKEKEKVTAEEEYFIASQWQLMWRKLKKHKLALFGGGVLIIFYILAIFCEFFSPYDSYKRHSEYIYCPPQRIHFFDEEGFHLRPFVYQLKGTRNPVTFRREYTVDKTKKDPIYFFVHGDEYKLWNLFASDIHFFGVKKSMVFL
;
A
#
# COMPACT_ATOMS: atom_id res chain seq x y z
N MET A 1 54.14 -4.93 -13.20
CA MET A 1 53.44 -5.55 -14.35
C MET A 1 51.94 -5.34 -14.20
N ARG A 2 51.39 -4.35 -14.91
CA ARG A 2 49.93 -4.14 -15.02
C ARG A 2 49.38 -5.25 -15.92
N LYS A 3 48.58 -6.18 -15.38
CA LYS A 3 47.82 -7.12 -16.22
C LYS A 3 46.81 -6.30 -17.02
N GLU A 4 47.07 -6.13 -18.32
CA GLU A 4 46.05 -5.71 -19.28
C GLU A 4 44.91 -6.71 -19.22
N LYS A 5 43.70 -6.23 -18.90
CA LYS A 5 42.51 -7.04 -19.04
C LYS A 5 42.29 -7.24 -20.53
N GLU A 6 42.57 -8.44 -21.03
CA GLU A 6 42.14 -8.87 -22.36
C GLU A 6 40.66 -8.52 -22.51
N LYS A 7 40.35 -7.70 -23.50
CA LYS A 7 38.97 -7.34 -23.84
C LYS A 7 38.38 -8.55 -24.57
N VAL A 8 37.66 -9.38 -23.82
CA VAL A 8 36.89 -10.50 -24.40
C VAL A 8 35.95 -9.93 -25.46
N THR A 9 35.99 -10.53 -26.66
CA THR A 9 35.19 -10.05 -27.80
C THR A 9 33.72 -10.39 -27.55
N ALA A 10 32.78 -9.54 -28.00
CA ALA A 10 31.35 -9.74 -27.74
C ALA A 10 30.81 -11.10 -28.24
N GLU A 11 31.49 -11.70 -29.22
CA GLU A 11 31.19 -13.02 -29.77
C GLU A 11 31.63 -14.14 -28.81
N GLU A 12 32.81 -14.04 -28.20
CA GLU A 12 33.32 -15.01 -27.22
C GLU A 12 32.47 -14.99 -25.94
N GLU A 13 32.03 -13.80 -25.49
CA GLU A 13 31.07 -13.68 -24.40
C GLU A 13 29.72 -14.34 -24.69
N TYR A 14 29.33 -14.45 -25.97
CA TYR A 14 28.08 -15.08 -26.36
C TYR A 14 28.17 -16.62 -26.28
N PHE A 15 29.30 -17.20 -26.69
CA PHE A 15 29.52 -18.65 -26.63
C PHE A 15 29.76 -19.17 -25.21
N ILE A 16 30.28 -18.34 -24.31
CA ILE A 16 30.51 -18.68 -22.90
C ILE A 16 29.27 -18.45 -22.03
N ALA A 17 28.26 -17.71 -22.53
CA ALA A 17 27.08 -17.36 -21.76
C ALA A 17 26.17 -18.57 -21.47
N SER A 18 25.76 -18.70 -20.21
CA SER A 18 24.74 -19.65 -19.77
C SER A 18 23.39 -19.36 -20.44
N GLN A 19 22.60 -20.41 -20.68
CA GLN A 19 21.25 -20.31 -21.25
C GLN A 19 20.36 -19.31 -20.51
N TRP A 20 20.52 -19.18 -19.19
CA TRP A 20 19.82 -18.18 -18.38
C TRP A 20 20.25 -16.74 -18.71
N GLN A 21 21.54 -16.52 -18.95
CA GLN A 21 22.08 -15.20 -19.32
C GLN A 21 21.59 -14.78 -20.71
N LEU A 22 21.53 -15.73 -21.67
CA LEU A 22 20.97 -15.49 -23.01
C LEU A 22 19.48 -15.14 -22.92
N MET A 23 18.72 -15.86 -22.11
CA MET A 23 17.29 -15.62 -21.90
C MET A 23 17.02 -14.27 -21.23
N TRP A 24 17.80 -13.90 -20.22
CA TRP A 24 17.70 -12.58 -19.55
C TRP A 24 18.08 -11.43 -20.49
N ARG A 25 19.11 -11.59 -21.33
CA ARG A 25 19.47 -10.62 -22.38
C ARG A 25 18.33 -10.46 -23.39
N LYS A 26 17.69 -11.56 -23.79
CA LYS A 26 16.52 -11.52 -24.69
C LYS A 26 15.33 -10.82 -24.05
N LEU A 27 15.01 -11.13 -22.79
CA LEU A 27 13.95 -10.49 -22.02
C LEU A 27 14.16 -8.97 -21.90
N LYS A 28 15.39 -8.54 -21.59
CA LYS A 28 15.76 -7.12 -21.48
C LYS A 28 15.60 -6.33 -22.78
N LYS A 29 15.64 -6.98 -23.96
CA LYS A 29 15.39 -6.31 -25.24
C LYS A 29 13.90 -5.97 -25.45
N HIS A 30 12.98 -6.68 -24.80
CA HIS A 30 11.54 -6.45 -24.95
C HIS A 30 11.02 -5.48 -23.88
N LYS A 31 10.76 -4.22 -24.28
CA LYS A 31 10.24 -3.18 -23.38
C LYS A 31 8.93 -3.57 -22.68
N LEU A 32 8.02 -4.24 -23.40
CA LEU A 32 6.75 -4.73 -22.83
C LEU A 32 6.95 -5.81 -21.77
N ALA A 33 7.88 -6.74 -22.00
CA ALA A 33 8.16 -7.82 -21.06
C ALA A 33 8.80 -7.28 -19.77
N LEU A 34 9.67 -6.26 -19.89
CA LEU A 34 10.21 -5.56 -18.73
C LEU A 34 9.14 -4.80 -17.95
N PHE A 35 8.22 -4.12 -18.64
CA PHE A 35 7.12 -3.42 -17.98
C PHE A 35 6.20 -4.39 -17.24
N GLY A 36 5.76 -5.47 -17.90
CA GLY A 36 4.92 -6.49 -17.28
C GLY A 36 5.60 -7.19 -16.10
N GLY A 37 6.89 -7.52 -16.24
CA GLY A 37 7.69 -8.06 -15.14
C GLY A 37 7.81 -7.07 -13.97
N GLY A 38 7.97 -5.78 -14.25
CA GLY A 38 7.99 -4.73 -13.24
C GLY A 38 6.67 -4.63 -12.46
N VAL A 39 5.54 -4.59 -13.17
CA VAL A 39 4.20 -4.56 -12.54
C VAL A 39 3.99 -5.81 -11.67
N LEU A 40 4.39 -6.98 -12.16
CA LEU A 40 4.27 -8.24 -11.42
C LEU A 40 5.10 -8.20 -10.13
N ILE A 41 6.34 -7.70 -10.19
CA ILE A 41 7.20 -7.53 -9.01
C ILE A 41 6.53 -6.60 -7.99
N ILE A 42 5.93 -5.50 -8.42
CA ILE A 42 5.21 -4.57 -7.53
C ILE A 42 4.07 -5.29 -6.82
N PHE A 43 3.26 -6.09 -7.52
CA PHE A 43 2.18 -6.86 -6.88
C PHE A 43 2.70 -7.88 -5.87
N TYR A 44 3.81 -8.56 -6.17
CA TYR A 44 4.42 -9.48 -5.20
C TYR A 44 4.93 -8.75 -3.96
N ILE A 45 5.52 -7.56 -4.10
CA ILE A 45 5.94 -6.75 -2.96
C ILE A 45 4.72 -6.36 -2.11
N LEU A 46 3.64 -5.86 -2.73
CA LEU A 46 2.42 -5.51 -2.01
C LEU A 46 1.81 -6.72 -1.28
N ALA A 47 1.83 -7.91 -1.91
CA ALA A 47 1.30 -9.13 -1.32
C ALA A 47 2.16 -9.64 -0.14
N ILE A 48 3.50 -9.59 -0.28
CA ILE A 48 4.44 -10.07 0.74
C ILE A 48 4.45 -9.16 1.97
N PHE A 49 4.25 -7.85 1.77
CA PHE A 49 4.19 -6.84 2.83
C PHE A 49 2.75 -6.36 3.09
N CYS A 50 1.75 -7.22 2.87
CA CYS A 50 0.34 -6.83 2.96
C CYS A 50 -0.04 -6.27 4.34
N GLU A 51 0.54 -6.81 5.42
CA GLU A 51 0.30 -6.34 6.79
C GLU A 51 0.81 -4.92 7.02
N PHE A 52 1.88 -4.49 6.33
CA PHE A 52 2.38 -3.12 6.38
C PHE A 52 1.51 -2.15 5.55
N PHE A 53 0.90 -2.62 4.46
CA PHE A 53 0.04 -1.80 3.61
C PHE A 53 -1.42 -1.75 4.08
N SER A 54 -1.86 -2.66 4.95
CA SER A 54 -3.24 -2.70 5.46
C SER A 54 -3.43 -1.68 6.58
N PRO A 55 -4.38 -0.74 6.48
CA PRO A 55 -4.59 0.28 7.52
C PRO A 55 -5.22 -0.25 8.82
N TYR A 56 -5.75 -1.48 8.80
CA TYR A 56 -6.39 -2.14 9.94
C TYR A 56 -6.23 -3.67 9.84
N ASP A 57 -6.35 -4.36 10.97
CA ASP A 57 -6.31 -5.83 10.99
C ASP A 57 -7.66 -6.42 10.50
N SER A 58 -7.57 -7.35 9.54
CA SER A 58 -8.72 -8.07 8.98
C SER A 58 -9.47 -8.95 9.99
N TYR A 59 -8.80 -9.39 11.07
CA TYR A 59 -9.41 -10.21 12.12
C TYR A 59 -10.11 -9.38 13.20
N LYS A 60 -9.86 -8.06 13.23
CA LYS A 60 -10.42 -7.16 14.23
C LYS A 60 -11.86 -6.80 13.88
N ARG A 61 -12.80 -7.13 14.76
CA ARG A 61 -14.21 -6.77 14.58
C ARG A 61 -14.52 -5.43 15.25
N HIS A 62 -15.03 -4.49 14.48
CA HIS A 62 -15.47 -3.18 14.96
C HIS A 62 -16.98 -3.14 15.18
N SER A 63 -17.44 -3.55 16.37
CA SER A 63 -18.87 -3.58 16.73
C SER A 63 -19.54 -2.20 16.74
N GLU A 64 -18.76 -1.14 16.93
CA GLU A 64 -19.27 0.24 16.91
C GLU A 64 -19.55 0.75 15.49
N TYR A 65 -18.88 0.16 14.48
CA TYR A 65 -18.91 0.58 13.07
C TYR A 65 -19.55 -0.48 12.15
N ILE A 66 -20.54 -1.21 12.66
CA ILE A 66 -21.27 -2.23 11.88
C ILE A 66 -21.99 -1.58 10.69
N TYR A 67 -21.74 -2.08 9.47
CA TYR A 67 -22.24 -1.53 8.21
C TYR A 67 -21.86 -0.06 7.97
N CYS A 68 -20.72 0.37 8.50
CA CYS A 68 -20.17 1.68 8.19
C CYS A 68 -19.84 1.77 6.69
N PRO A 69 -20.30 2.81 5.96
CA PRO A 69 -19.92 2.99 4.57
C PRO A 69 -18.45 3.37 4.44
N PRO A 70 -17.81 3.08 3.29
CA PRO A 70 -16.44 3.49 3.04
C PRO A 70 -16.31 5.02 3.06
N GLN A 71 -15.35 5.52 3.81
CA GLN A 71 -15.03 6.94 3.94
C GLN A 71 -14.31 7.44 2.69
N ARG A 72 -14.81 8.53 2.12
CA ARG A 72 -14.18 9.14 0.95
C ARG A 72 -12.98 10.00 1.39
N ILE A 73 -11.92 9.94 0.60
CA ILE A 73 -10.75 10.80 0.75
C ILE A 73 -11.06 12.16 0.09
N HIS A 74 -10.82 13.24 0.82
CA HIS A 74 -11.03 14.60 0.37
C HIS A 74 -9.70 15.36 0.31
N PHE A 75 -9.56 16.21 -0.69
CA PHE A 75 -8.48 17.20 -0.82
C PHE A 75 -9.01 18.63 -0.71
N PHE A 76 -10.32 18.81 -0.86
CA PHE A 76 -10.98 20.11 -0.84
C PHE A 76 -11.95 20.18 0.32
N ASP A 77 -11.98 21.34 0.97
CA ASP A 77 -12.91 21.69 2.02
C ASP A 77 -13.55 23.06 1.75
N GLU A 78 -14.44 23.50 2.62
CA GLU A 78 -15.05 24.83 2.65
C GLU A 78 -13.99 25.95 2.76
N GLU A 79 -12.80 25.65 3.28
CA GLU A 79 -11.65 26.57 3.37
C GLU A 79 -10.74 26.55 2.13
N GLY A 80 -10.93 25.61 1.21
CA GLY A 80 -10.15 25.48 -0.03
C GLY A 80 -9.38 24.17 -0.19
N PHE A 81 -8.26 24.21 -0.91
CA PHE A 81 -7.44 23.04 -1.21
C PHE A 81 -6.44 22.74 -0.10
N HIS A 82 -6.40 21.47 0.33
CA HIS A 82 -5.45 20.96 1.29
C HIS A 82 -4.41 20.08 0.57
N LEU A 83 -3.12 20.38 0.79
CA LEU A 83 -2.01 19.60 0.25
C LEU A 83 -2.04 18.14 0.74
N ARG A 84 -2.52 17.92 1.97
CA ARG A 84 -2.63 16.59 2.57
C ARG A 84 -4.08 16.11 2.46
N PRO A 85 -4.30 14.88 1.93
CA PRO A 85 -5.64 14.30 1.91
C PRO A 85 -6.14 14.04 3.33
N PHE A 86 -7.46 14.13 3.51
CA PHE A 86 -8.12 13.93 4.79
C PHE A 86 -9.45 13.20 4.62
N VAL A 87 -9.95 12.63 5.70
CA VAL A 87 -11.28 12.04 5.78
C VAL A 87 -12.11 12.77 6.83
N TYR A 88 -13.43 12.80 6.64
CA TYR A 88 -14.34 13.30 7.67
C TYR A 88 -14.77 12.17 8.59
N GLN A 89 -14.94 12.50 9.88
CA GLN A 89 -15.46 11.53 10.84
C GLN A 89 -16.91 11.18 10.55
N LEU A 90 -17.24 9.89 10.73
CA LEU A 90 -18.61 9.40 10.65
C LEU A 90 -19.19 9.30 12.06
N LYS A 91 -20.38 9.89 12.25
CA LYS A 91 -21.15 9.77 13.48
C LYS A 91 -22.24 8.73 13.31
N GLY A 92 -22.07 7.58 13.94
CA GLY A 92 -23.04 6.49 13.95
C GLY A 92 -24.13 6.72 14.99
N THR A 93 -25.31 7.17 14.56
CA THR A 93 -26.48 7.35 15.44
C THR A 93 -27.43 6.17 15.28
N ARG A 94 -28.10 5.74 16.35
CA ARG A 94 -29.13 4.69 16.27
C ARG A 94 -30.48 5.36 16.11
N ASN A 95 -31.19 5.04 15.03
CA ASN A 95 -32.54 5.54 14.82
C ASN A 95 -33.48 4.92 15.89
N PRO A 96 -34.23 5.71 16.68
CA PRO A 96 -35.04 5.22 17.78
C PRO A 96 -36.26 4.40 17.33
N VAL A 97 -36.70 4.56 16.08
CA VAL A 97 -37.90 3.88 15.55
C VAL A 97 -37.50 2.58 14.83
N THR A 98 -36.51 2.65 13.94
CA THR A 98 -36.10 1.50 13.12
C THR A 98 -35.00 0.66 13.77
N PHE A 99 -34.38 1.16 14.84
CA PHE A 99 -33.18 0.62 15.50
C PHE A 99 -31.98 0.41 14.59
N ARG A 100 -32.04 0.87 13.33
CA ARG A 100 -30.93 0.83 12.37
C ARG A 100 -29.86 1.83 12.76
N ARG A 101 -28.61 1.48 12.47
CA ARG A 101 -27.48 2.40 12.61
C ARG A 101 -27.42 3.27 11.36
N GLU A 102 -27.52 4.58 11.54
CA GLU A 102 -27.38 5.57 10.48
C GLU A 102 -26.06 6.32 10.70
N TYR A 103 -25.25 6.41 9.65
CA TYR A 103 -23.97 7.12 9.68
C TYR A 103 -24.12 8.46 8.97
N THR A 104 -23.85 9.55 9.68
CA THR A 104 -23.80 10.89 9.12
C THR A 104 -22.38 11.41 9.12
N VAL A 105 -21.99 12.11 8.05
CA VAL A 105 -20.66 12.72 7.95
C VAL A 105 -20.64 13.98 8.80
N ASP A 106 -19.72 14.02 9.77
CA ASP A 106 -19.48 15.21 10.59
C ASP A 106 -18.34 16.03 9.96
N LYS A 107 -18.72 17.10 9.23
CA LYS A 107 -17.76 18.00 8.57
C LYS A 107 -16.93 18.85 9.53
N THR A 108 -17.31 18.91 10.82
CA THR A 108 -16.56 19.71 11.80
C THR A 108 -15.24 19.07 12.20
N LYS A 109 -15.10 17.75 12.00
CA LYS A 109 -13.92 16.98 12.37
C LYS A 109 -13.25 16.37 11.14
N LYS A 110 -12.08 16.90 10.82
CA LYS A 110 -11.21 16.48 9.73
C LYS A 110 -10.07 15.64 10.31
N ASP A 111 -9.90 14.41 9.82
CA ASP A 111 -8.76 13.57 10.16
C ASP A 111 -7.82 13.46 8.96
N PRO A 112 -6.64 14.13 9.01
CA PRO A 112 -5.68 14.07 7.92
C PRO A 112 -4.99 12.71 7.84
N ILE A 113 -4.75 12.24 6.62
CA ILE A 113 -4.06 10.98 6.35
C ILE A 113 -2.55 11.21 6.45
N TYR A 114 -1.89 10.39 7.26
CA TYR A 114 -0.45 10.37 7.44
C TYR A 114 0.13 9.09 6.85
N PHE A 115 1.40 9.14 6.47
CA PHE A 115 2.18 7.96 6.09
C PHE A 115 3.01 7.49 7.28
N PHE A 116 3.31 6.18 7.33
CA PHE A 116 4.11 5.55 8.39
C PHE A 116 3.55 5.83 9.79
N VAL A 117 2.26 5.53 9.98
CA VAL A 117 1.58 5.71 11.27
C VAL A 117 1.71 4.46 12.12
N HIS A 118 1.71 4.63 13.44
CA HIS A 118 1.62 3.50 14.36
C HIS A 118 0.13 3.16 14.54
N GLY A 119 -0.24 1.91 14.35
CA GLY A 119 -1.62 1.43 14.36
C GLY A 119 -1.73 0.07 15.05
N ASP A 120 -2.54 -0.82 14.49
CA ASP A 120 -2.71 -2.17 15.03
C ASP A 120 -1.40 -2.98 14.92
N GLU A 121 -1.01 -3.69 15.98
CA GLU A 121 0.16 -4.58 15.94
C GLU A 121 -0.08 -5.75 14.99
N TYR A 122 0.91 -6.08 14.17
CA TYR A 122 0.92 -7.21 13.25
C TYR A 122 2.25 -7.96 13.31
N LYS A 123 2.29 -9.16 12.72
CA LYS A 123 3.49 -10.00 12.69
C LYS A 123 3.85 -10.37 11.27
N LEU A 124 4.80 -9.64 10.67
CA LEU A 124 5.35 -9.94 9.35
C LEU A 124 5.85 -11.38 9.28
N TRP A 125 5.17 -12.16 8.45
CA TRP A 125 5.43 -13.58 8.23
C TRP A 125 5.44 -14.41 9.52
N ASN A 126 4.72 -13.95 10.55
CA ASN A 126 4.74 -14.50 11.90
C ASN A 126 6.13 -14.47 12.59
N LEU A 127 7.07 -13.67 12.10
CA LEU A 127 8.45 -13.58 12.58
C LEU A 127 8.80 -12.20 13.17
N PHE A 128 8.36 -11.11 12.54
CA PHE A 128 8.69 -9.75 13.00
C PHE A 128 7.44 -9.00 13.45
N ALA A 129 7.36 -8.68 14.74
CA ALA A 129 6.32 -7.80 15.26
C ALA A 129 6.59 -6.34 14.86
N SER A 130 5.57 -5.68 14.32
CA SER A 130 5.61 -4.27 13.92
C SER A 130 4.21 -3.67 14.08
N ASP A 131 4.14 -2.36 14.28
CA ASP A 131 2.91 -1.60 14.39
C ASP A 131 2.85 -0.43 13.39
N ILE A 132 3.88 -0.31 12.53
CA ILE A 132 3.97 0.76 11.53
C ILE A 132 3.19 0.36 10.28
N HIS A 133 2.25 1.20 9.88
CA HIS A 133 1.41 1.06 8.69
C HIS A 133 1.73 2.13 7.66
N PHE A 134 1.68 1.77 6.37
CA PHE A 134 2.03 2.66 5.27
C PHE A 134 1.22 3.95 5.28
N PHE A 135 -0.09 3.87 5.55
CA PHE A 135 -0.97 5.03 5.68
C PHE A 135 -2.05 4.80 6.73
N GLY A 136 -2.51 5.89 7.32
CA GLY A 136 -3.65 5.89 8.25
C GLY A 136 -3.83 7.24 8.91
N VAL A 137 -4.63 7.27 9.96
CA VAL A 137 -4.97 8.46 10.75
C VAL A 137 -4.47 8.28 12.17
N LYS A 138 -4.10 9.38 12.85
CA LYS A 138 -3.50 9.30 14.18
C LYS A 138 -4.49 9.01 15.32
N LYS A 139 -5.75 9.41 15.15
CA LYS A 139 -6.69 9.55 16.28
C LYS A 139 -7.99 8.79 16.11
N SER A 140 -8.43 8.58 14.87
CA SER A 140 -9.66 7.88 14.55
C SER A 140 -9.36 6.59 13.81
N MET A 141 -10.39 5.81 13.52
CA MET A 141 -10.29 4.70 12.59
C MET A 141 -10.74 5.17 11.21
N VAL A 142 -10.00 4.75 10.19
CA VAL A 142 -10.37 4.96 8.80
C VAL A 142 -10.96 3.67 8.25
N PHE A 143 -12.16 3.76 7.69
CA PHE A 143 -12.81 2.68 6.97
C PHE A 143 -12.74 3.02 5.48
N LEU A 144 -11.66 2.59 4.82
CA LEU A 144 -11.49 2.67 3.36
C LEU A 144 -11.87 1.35 2.71
#